data_AF-A0A7C3VCR5-F1
#
_entry.id   AF-A0A7C3VCR5-F1
#
_cell.length_a   1.000
_cell.length_b   1.000
_cell.length_c   1.000
_cell.angle_alpha   90.00
_cell.angle_beta   90.00
_cell.angle_gamma   90.00
#
_symmetry.space_group_name_H-M   'P 1'
#
loop_
_entity.id
_entity.type
_entity.pdbx_description
1 polymer ?
#
loop_
_entity_poly.entity_id
_entity_poly.type
_entity_poly.pdbx_seq_one_letter_code
_entity_poly.pdbx_strand_id
1 'polypeptide(L)'
;MAVILSLPDEAAAAGVTFENNTLTVPAGVFVAPVPYSATGDTPFNVHVGEGAQLTLVEMLASDKSANLGMMLRLAAKSSVKLISVATQSNINIQRTAVLEGEASSYTEQDIFYGTGQQGFGIATSVVNDAPKTRAHVLMHGVLDHSSKASCTGTMRINKGAKGADSRLAQHVLLLSRDAKAENFPYLEIEESDVTAGHAATVRPLDEEQLFYLRSRGLGEQEARRTLLMAFLTPFISVLDKQTQERIIALIKKKWEHAVER
;
A
#
# COMPACT_ATOMS: atom_id res chain seq x y z
N MET A 1 2.79 20.30 -7.82
CA MET A 1 2.07 19.10 -8.25
C MET A 1 3.02 18.32 -9.13
N ALA A 2 3.61 17.25 -8.62
CA ALA A 2 4.60 16.49 -9.36
C ALA A 2 4.55 15.03 -8.91
N VAL A 3 4.15 14.14 -9.81
CA VAL A 3 4.49 12.71 -9.74
C VAL A 3 5.87 12.64 -10.35
N ILE A 4 6.83 12.17 -9.57
CA ILE A 4 8.19 11.94 -10.02
C ILE A 4 8.34 10.42 -10.11
N LEU A 5 8.23 9.91 -11.33
CA LEU A 5 8.53 8.52 -11.68
C LEU A 5 10.00 8.42 -12.09
N SER A 6 10.70 7.45 -11.53
CA SER A 6 12.05 7.11 -11.99
C SER A 6 11.97 5.80 -12.78
N LEU A 7 11.84 5.93 -14.10
CA LEU A 7 11.88 4.79 -15.00
C LEU A 7 13.33 4.29 -15.12
N PRO A 8 13.59 2.98 -14.93
CA PRO A 8 14.88 2.39 -15.27
C PRO A 8 15.19 2.58 -16.76
N ASP A 9 16.45 2.76 -17.13
CA ASP A 9 16.86 2.96 -18.53
C ASP A 9 16.39 1.81 -19.44
N GLU A 10 16.44 0.58 -18.92
CA GLU A 10 15.97 -0.64 -19.58
C GLU A 10 14.45 -0.61 -19.85
N ALA A 11 13.67 0.07 -18.99
CA ALA A 11 12.22 0.18 -19.15
C ALA A 11 11.86 1.06 -20.36
N ALA A 12 12.57 2.18 -20.54
CA ALA A 12 12.38 3.05 -21.69
C ALA A 12 12.75 2.31 -23.00
N ALA A 13 13.84 1.54 -22.99
CA ALA A 13 14.24 0.71 -24.14
C ALA A 13 13.21 -0.39 -24.47
N ALA A 14 12.50 -0.89 -23.47
CA ALA A 14 11.39 -1.85 -23.63
C ALA A 14 10.05 -1.20 -24.04
N GLY A 15 10.03 0.11 -24.30
CA GLY A 15 8.84 0.84 -24.73
C GLY A 15 7.89 1.26 -23.61
N VAL A 16 8.34 1.24 -22.34
CA VAL A 16 7.58 1.82 -21.23
C VAL A 16 7.62 3.33 -21.30
N THR A 17 6.45 3.97 -21.26
CA THR A 17 6.32 5.42 -21.37
C THR A 17 5.55 6.01 -20.21
N PHE A 18 5.86 7.26 -19.86
CA PHE A 18 5.04 8.05 -18.95
C PHE A 18 4.69 9.38 -19.62
N GLU A 19 3.51 9.45 -20.22
CA GLU A 19 3.05 10.58 -21.01
C GLU A 19 1.63 10.96 -20.59
N ASN A 20 1.33 12.26 -20.52
CA ASN A 20 0.00 12.76 -20.14
C ASN A 20 -0.54 12.12 -18.85
N ASN A 21 0.32 12.01 -17.83
CA ASN A 21 0.04 11.34 -16.55
C ASN A 21 -0.42 9.88 -16.72
N THR A 22 0.06 9.17 -17.74
CA THR A 22 -0.26 7.76 -17.96
C THR A 22 1.02 6.95 -18.13
N LEU A 23 1.26 6.03 -17.21
CA LEU A 23 2.32 5.02 -17.31
C LEU A 23 1.80 3.87 -18.17
N THR A 24 2.44 3.62 -19.30
CA THR A 24 2.06 2.51 -20.20
C THR A 24 3.17 1.47 -20.22
N VAL A 25 2.83 0.23 -19.90
CA VAL A 25 3.72 -0.93 -20.00
C VAL A 25 3.24 -1.81 -21.17
N PRO A 26 4.03 -1.96 -22.25
CA PRO A 26 3.64 -2.77 -23.41
C PRO A 26 3.48 -4.25 -23.07
N ALA A 27 2.80 -4.98 -23.96
CA ALA A 27 2.58 -6.42 -23.79
C ALA A 27 3.91 -7.20 -23.68
N GLY A 28 3.95 -8.18 -22.78
CA GLY A 28 5.11 -9.04 -22.52
C GLY A 28 6.32 -8.35 -21.90
N VAL A 29 6.22 -7.07 -21.52
CA VAL A 29 7.32 -6.32 -20.90
C VAL A 29 7.33 -6.56 -19.39
N PHE A 30 8.53 -6.70 -18.82
CA PHE A 30 8.75 -6.89 -17.39
C PHE A 30 9.54 -5.70 -16.87
N VAL A 31 8.98 -4.96 -15.90
CA VAL A 31 9.67 -3.84 -15.25
C VAL A 31 9.49 -3.90 -13.74
N ALA A 32 10.59 -4.03 -13.02
CA ALA A 32 10.59 -4.05 -11.56
C ALA A 32 11.95 -3.64 -10.98
N PRO A 33 12.02 -2.72 -10.01
CA PRO A 33 10.97 -1.81 -9.54
C PRO A 33 10.95 -0.49 -10.32
N VAL A 34 9.77 0.13 -10.44
CA VAL A 34 9.60 1.52 -10.86
C VAL A 34 9.21 2.35 -9.63
N PRO A 35 10.16 3.05 -9.00
CA PRO A 35 9.85 3.90 -7.87
C PRO A 35 9.20 5.21 -8.32
N TYR A 36 8.27 5.71 -7.52
CA TYR A 36 7.73 7.06 -7.68
C TYR A 36 7.42 7.75 -6.36
N SER A 37 7.33 9.07 -6.42
CA SER A 37 6.86 9.91 -5.32
C SER A 37 5.85 10.93 -5.83
N ALA A 38 4.97 11.42 -4.96
CA ALA A 38 3.96 12.41 -5.30
C ALA A 38 3.83 13.48 -4.21
N THR A 39 3.46 14.70 -4.62
CA THR A 39 3.10 15.82 -3.71
C THR A 39 2.03 16.70 -4.35
N GLY A 40 1.11 17.23 -3.52
CA GLY A 40 -0.07 17.94 -4.01
C GLY A 40 -1.07 17.01 -4.71
N ASP A 41 -1.96 17.59 -5.52
CA ASP A 41 -3.04 16.86 -6.20
C ASP A 41 -2.55 16.17 -7.47
N THR A 42 -2.27 14.87 -7.45
CA THR A 42 -1.52 14.24 -8.54
C THR A 42 -2.18 12.96 -9.06
N PRO A 43 -3.20 13.06 -9.91
CA PRO A 43 -3.78 11.89 -10.55
C PRO A 43 -2.88 11.36 -11.66
N PHE A 44 -2.73 10.05 -11.77
CA PHE A 44 -2.13 9.40 -12.92
C PHE A 44 -2.73 8.03 -13.20
N ASN A 45 -2.59 7.53 -14.42
CA ASN A 45 -3.11 6.25 -14.86
C ASN A 45 -1.96 5.27 -15.09
N VAL A 46 -2.27 3.98 -15.01
CA VAL A 46 -1.34 2.89 -15.30
C VAL A 46 -2.04 1.89 -16.21
N HIS A 47 -1.49 1.67 -17.40
CA HIS A 47 -1.97 0.67 -18.34
C HIS A 47 -0.92 -0.43 -18.49
N VAL A 48 -1.33 -1.68 -18.27
CA VAL A 48 -0.43 -2.84 -18.32
C VAL A 48 -0.92 -3.82 -19.38
N GLY A 49 -0.12 -3.99 -20.42
CA GLY A 49 -0.42 -4.83 -21.58
C GLY A 49 -0.45 -6.33 -21.26
N GLU A 50 -0.92 -7.13 -22.23
CA GLU A 50 -1.06 -8.58 -22.06
C GLU A 50 0.27 -9.23 -21.67
N GLY A 51 0.26 -10.08 -20.63
CA GLY A 51 1.44 -10.80 -20.16
C GLY A 51 2.54 -9.93 -19.55
N ALA A 52 2.34 -8.62 -19.43
CA ALA A 52 3.32 -7.70 -18.87
C ALA A 52 3.34 -7.78 -17.33
N GLN A 53 4.49 -7.47 -16.74
CA GLN A 53 4.68 -7.46 -15.29
C GLN A 53 5.26 -6.13 -14.84
N LEU A 54 4.65 -5.54 -13.82
CA LEU A 54 5.04 -4.26 -13.27
C LEU A 54 5.15 -4.33 -11.75
N THR A 55 6.29 -3.91 -11.20
CA THR A 55 6.39 -3.58 -9.76
C THR A 55 6.52 -2.08 -9.59
N LEU A 56 5.52 -1.47 -8.95
CA LEU A 56 5.51 -0.06 -8.56
C LEU A 56 5.93 0.06 -7.08
N VAL A 57 6.83 1.00 -6.80
CA VAL A 57 7.23 1.33 -5.43
C VAL A 57 6.91 2.81 -5.16
N GLU A 58 5.77 3.05 -4.53
CA GLU A 58 5.34 4.38 -4.13
C GLU A 58 6.01 4.79 -2.81
N MET A 59 6.69 5.93 -2.82
CA MET A 59 7.39 6.47 -1.65
C MET A 59 6.95 7.90 -1.38
N LEU A 60 6.04 8.01 -0.41
CA LEU A 60 5.44 9.23 0.07
C LEU A 60 6.10 9.65 1.39
N ALA A 61 7.26 10.31 1.29
CA ALA A 61 8.12 10.60 2.44
C ALA A 61 8.64 12.05 2.56
N SER A 62 7.91 13.05 2.06
CA SER A 62 8.18 14.48 2.26
C SER A 62 7.42 15.12 3.43
N ASP A 63 7.70 16.38 3.69
CA ASP A 63 6.99 17.25 4.64
C ASP A 63 5.70 17.88 4.08
N LYS A 64 5.40 17.64 2.80
CA LYS A 64 4.23 18.16 2.11
C LYS A 64 3.09 17.15 2.10
N SER A 65 1.87 17.66 2.03
CA SER A 65 0.69 16.82 1.83
C SER A 65 0.60 16.30 0.39
N ALA A 66 -0.08 15.19 0.20
CA ALA A 66 -0.34 14.60 -1.11
C ALA A 66 -1.80 14.14 -1.21
N ASN A 67 -2.44 14.45 -2.34
CA ASN A 67 -3.70 13.86 -2.75
C ASN A 67 -3.44 13.10 -4.04
N LEU A 68 -3.37 11.78 -3.96
CA LEU A 68 -3.04 10.91 -5.07
C LEU A 68 -4.30 10.21 -5.60
N GLY A 69 -4.50 10.28 -6.91
CA GLY A 69 -5.44 9.44 -7.62
C GLY A 69 -4.68 8.49 -8.54
N MET A 70 -5.00 7.20 -8.53
CA MET A 70 -4.41 6.25 -9.48
C MET A 70 -5.45 5.30 -10.04
N MET A 71 -5.54 5.22 -11.37
CA MET A 71 -6.36 4.21 -12.06
C MET A 71 -5.45 3.23 -12.80
N LEU A 72 -5.54 1.95 -12.46
CA LEU A 72 -4.80 0.87 -13.10
C LEU A 72 -5.72 0.01 -13.94
N ARG A 73 -5.32 -0.32 -15.17
CA ARG A 73 -6.00 -1.27 -16.05
C ARG A 73 -5.04 -2.38 -16.46
N LEU A 74 -5.46 -3.61 -16.22
CA LEU A 74 -4.65 -4.81 -16.39
C LEU A 74 -5.25 -5.69 -17.49
N ALA A 75 -4.50 -5.89 -18.57
CA ALA A 75 -4.86 -6.81 -19.65
C ALA A 75 -4.58 -8.28 -19.26
N ALA A 76 -4.90 -9.23 -20.14
CA ALA A 76 -4.86 -10.66 -19.82
C ALA A 76 -3.45 -11.10 -19.39
N LYS A 77 -3.38 -12.03 -18.43
CA LYS A 77 -2.12 -12.60 -17.90
C LYS A 77 -1.10 -11.58 -17.38
N SER A 78 -1.49 -10.31 -17.22
CA SER A 78 -0.61 -9.27 -16.69
C SER A 78 -0.53 -9.35 -15.16
N SER A 79 0.55 -8.83 -14.58
CA SER A 79 0.68 -8.74 -13.13
C SER A 79 1.19 -7.37 -12.69
N VAL A 80 0.58 -6.85 -11.63
CA VAL A 80 1.02 -5.62 -10.97
C VAL A 80 1.25 -5.89 -9.48
N LYS A 81 2.42 -5.50 -8.99
CA LYS A 81 2.75 -5.41 -7.58
C LYS A 81 2.95 -3.96 -7.20
N LEU A 82 2.09 -3.42 -6.36
CA LEU A 82 2.21 -2.09 -5.78
C LEU A 82 2.69 -2.22 -4.33
N ILE A 83 3.80 -1.57 -4.03
CA ILE A 83 4.30 -1.40 -2.67
C ILE A 83 4.25 0.09 -2.37
N SER A 84 3.46 0.51 -1.39
CA SER A 84 3.35 1.91 -0.97
C SER A 84 3.87 2.10 0.44
N VAL A 85 4.62 3.19 0.62
CA VAL A 85 5.20 3.58 1.89
C VAL A 85 4.88 5.05 2.12
N ALA A 86 4.07 5.32 3.14
CA ALA A 86 3.49 6.62 3.41
C ALA A 86 3.88 7.14 4.80
N THR A 87 4.84 8.05 4.84
CA THR A 87 5.29 8.74 6.07
C THR A 87 5.19 10.27 5.95
N GLN A 88 4.53 10.74 4.89
CA GLN A 88 4.34 12.15 4.52
C GLN A 88 3.57 12.96 5.57
N SER A 89 3.23 14.23 5.25
CA SER A 89 2.41 15.08 6.13
C SER A 89 0.97 14.56 6.26
N ASN A 90 0.01 15.15 5.54
CA ASN A 90 -1.32 14.56 5.37
C ASN A 90 -1.41 13.89 3.99
N ILE A 91 -2.05 12.73 3.95
CA ILE A 91 -2.14 11.93 2.73
C ILE A 91 -3.60 11.59 2.47
N ASN A 92 -4.02 11.77 1.23
CA ASN A 92 -5.22 11.15 0.69
C ASN A 92 -4.83 10.34 -0.55
N ILE A 93 -5.12 9.06 -0.56
CA ILE A 93 -4.85 8.15 -1.66
C ILE A 93 -6.18 7.56 -2.11
N GLN A 94 -6.43 7.60 -3.41
CA GLN A 94 -7.53 6.93 -4.07
C GLN A 94 -6.98 6.09 -5.22
N ARG A 95 -7.14 4.78 -5.14
CA ARG A 95 -6.68 3.84 -6.16
C ARG A 95 -7.83 2.99 -6.66
N THR A 96 -7.87 2.79 -7.97
CA THR A 96 -8.79 1.85 -8.60
C THR A 96 -8.00 0.95 -9.52
N ALA A 97 -7.99 -0.35 -9.27
CA ALA A 97 -7.42 -1.36 -10.18
C ALA A 97 -8.54 -2.14 -10.87
N VAL A 98 -8.53 -2.18 -12.20
CA VAL A 98 -9.49 -2.96 -13.00
C VAL A 98 -8.75 -4.09 -13.70
N LEU A 99 -9.12 -5.32 -13.36
CA LEU A 99 -8.56 -6.56 -13.90
C LEU A 99 -9.44 -7.01 -15.08
N GLU A 100 -9.21 -6.37 -16.23
CA GLU A 100 -10.03 -6.49 -17.44
C GLU A 100 -9.71 -7.76 -18.26
N GLY A 101 -8.53 -8.33 -18.07
CA GLY A 101 -8.11 -9.53 -18.80
C GLY A 101 -8.04 -10.80 -17.96
N GLU A 102 -8.35 -11.94 -18.58
CA GLU A 102 -8.30 -13.26 -17.93
C GLU A 102 -6.93 -13.51 -17.30
N ALA A 103 -6.94 -14.08 -16.09
CA ALA A 103 -5.73 -14.44 -15.35
C ALA A 103 -4.79 -13.26 -15.06
N SER A 104 -5.28 -12.02 -15.06
CA SER A 104 -4.54 -10.86 -14.55
C SER A 104 -4.46 -10.88 -13.02
N SER A 105 -3.38 -10.30 -12.48
CA SER A 105 -3.09 -10.33 -11.04
C SER A 105 -2.72 -8.95 -10.52
N TYR A 106 -3.33 -8.54 -9.41
CA TYR A 106 -3.02 -7.32 -8.68
C TYR A 106 -2.65 -7.65 -7.24
N THR A 107 -1.53 -7.11 -6.78
CA THR A 107 -1.12 -7.17 -5.37
C THR A 107 -0.77 -5.78 -4.90
N GLU A 108 -1.28 -5.40 -3.74
CA GLU A 108 -1.04 -4.11 -3.12
C GLU A 108 -0.63 -4.30 -1.67
N GLN A 109 0.46 -3.63 -1.28
CA GLN A 109 0.96 -3.63 0.07
C GLN A 109 1.24 -2.19 0.50
N ASP A 110 0.39 -1.66 1.37
CA ASP A 110 0.54 -0.32 1.94
C ASP A 110 1.15 -0.41 3.33
N ILE A 111 2.13 0.45 3.59
CA ILE A 111 2.66 0.72 4.93
C ILE A 111 2.58 2.22 5.15
N PHE A 112 1.86 2.65 6.18
CA PHE A 112 1.82 4.05 6.57
C PHE A 112 2.15 4.24 8.05
N TYR A 113 2.84 5.34 8.35
CA TYR A 113 3.19 5.72 9.73
C TYR A 113 2.86 7.20 9.97
N GLY A 114 1.82 7.45 10.77
CA GLY A 114 1.37 8.77 11.19
C GLY A 114 1.80 9.13 12.62
N THR A 115 2.16 10.39 12.83
CA THR A 115 2.49 10.96 14.15
C THR A 115 1.89 12.36 14.32
N GLY A 116 1.95 12.93 15.52
CA GLY A 116 1.41 14.27 15.80
C GLY A 116 -0.10 14.37 15.54
N GLN A 117 -0.51 15.27 14.65
CA GLN A 117 -1.91 15.50 14.24
C GLN A 117 -2.16 15.09 12.77
N GLN A 118 -1.28 14.24 12.20
CA GLN A 118 -1.37 13.86 10.80
C GLN A 118 -2.62 13.03 10.49
N GLY A 119 -3.15 13.23 9.28
CA GLY A 119 -4.31 12.51 8.75
C GLY A 119 -3.98 11.71 7.50
N PHE A 120 -4.45 10.46 7.45
CA PHE A 120 -4.29 9.54 6.33
C PHE A 120 -5.66 9.06 5.86
N GLY A 121 -6.03 9.35 4.62
CA GLY A 121 -7.12 8.70 3.90
C GLY A 121 -6.51 7.77 2.86
N ILE A 122 -6.79 6.48 2.94
CA ILE A 122 -6.32 5.49 1.97
C ILE A 122 -7.53 4.71 1.50
N ALA A 123 -7.88 4.87 0.23
CA ALA A 123 -8.99 4.18 -0.40
C ALA A 123 -8.49 3.41 -1.61
N THR A 124 -8.70 2.09 -1.59
CA THR A 124 -8.42 1.20 -2.72
C THR A 124 -9.71 0.51 -3.14
N SER A 125 -9.97 0.51 -4.44
CA SER A 125 -11.00 -0.30 -5.09
C SER A 125 -10.36 -1.23 -6.10
N VAL A 126 -10.67 -2.52 -6.04
CA VAL A 126 -10.23 -3.50 -7.03
C VAL A 126 -11.44 -4.14 -7.67
N VAL A 127 -11.48 -4.15 -9.00
CA VAL A 127 -12.57 -4.70 -9.80
C VAL A 127 -12.04 -5.90 -10.56
N ASN A 128 -12.47 -7.09 -10.16
CA ASN A 128 -12.29 -8.33 -10.89
C ASN A 128 -13.38 -8.41 -11.99
N ASP A 129 -13.00 -8.11 -13.23
CA ASP A 129 -13.94 -8.05 -14.36
C ASP A 129 -13.81 -9.26 -15.30
N ALA A 130 -12.67 -9.96 -15.25
CA ALA A 130 -12.39 -11.14 -16.06
C ALA A 130 -12.21 -12.44 -15.24
N PRO A 131 -12.34 -13.62 -15.86
CA PRO A 131 -12.13 -14.90 -15.19
C PRO A 131 -10.71 -15.09 -14.64
N LYS A 132 -10.59 -15.92 -13.60
CA LYS A 132 -9.32 -16.37 -12.98
C LYS A 132 -8.42 -15.24 -12.52
N THR A 133 -8.98 -14.07 -12.27
CA THR A 133 -8.25 -12.90 -11.79
C THR A 133 -7.86 -13.08 -10.33
N ARG A 134 -6.73 -12.51 -9.92
CA ARG A 134 -6.27 -12.54 -8.52
C ARG A 134 -6.00 -11.14 -8.00
N ALA A 135 -6.59 -10.77 -6.88
CA ALA A 135 -6.47 -9.44 -6.30
C ALA A 135 -6.22 -9.54 -4.79
N HIS A 136 -5.04 -9.18 -4.31
CA HIS A 136 -4.73 -9.17 -2.87
C HIS A 136 -4.29 -7.78 -2.42
N VAL A 137 -5.04 -7.18 -1.50
CA VAL A 137 -4.75 -5.86 -0.95
C VAL A 137 -4.46 -5.99 0.54
N LEU A 138 -3.34 -5.43 0.97
CA LEU A 138 -2.86 -5.51 2.33
C LEU A 138 -2.42 -4.14 2.84
N MET A 139 -3.16 -3.60 3.81
CA MET A 139 -2.90 -2.28 4.38
C MET A 139 -2.38 -2.39 5.81
N HIS A 140 -1.22 -1.79 6.08
CA HIS A 140 -0.62 -1.70 7.41
C HIS A 140 -0.43 -0.27 7.86
N GLY A 141 -1.02 0.06 9.00
CA GLY A 141 -0.91 1.36 9.62
C GLY A 141 -0.22 1.30 10.97
N VAL A 142 0.60 2.31 11.25
CA VAL A 142 1.02 2.65 12.60
C VAL A 142 0.61 4.09 12.86
N LEU A 143 -0.06 4.36 13.97
CA LEU A 143 -0.47 5.71 14.35
C LEU A 143 -0.03 6.02 15.78
N ASP A 144 0.58 7.19 15.95
CA ASP A 144 1.03 7.69 17.25
C ASP A 144 0.46 9.07 17.56
N HIS A 145 0.62 9.52 18.80
CA HIS A 145 0.08 10.78 19.31
C HIS A 145 -1.44 10.89 19.05
N SER A 146 -1.90 11.92 18.34
CA SER A 146 -3.31 12.11 17.97
C SER A 146 -3.55 11.92 16.45
N SER A 147 -2.63 11.23 15.77
CA SER A 147 -2.76 10.99 14.32
C SER A 147 -3.93 10.08 14.01
N LYS A 148 -4.46 10.21 12.79
CA LYS A 148 -5.70 9.56 12.37
C LYS A 148 -5.56 8.89 11.01
N ALA A 149 -6.22 7.75 10.84
CA ALA A 149 -6.36 7.10 9.54
C ALA A 149 -7.79 6.64 9.26
N SER A 150 -8.18 6.73 7.99
CA SER A 150 -9.35 6.07 7.43
C SER A 150 -8.88 5.21 6.26
N CYS A 151 -9.09 3.91 6.37
CA CYS A 151 -8.67 2.92 5.38
C CYS A 151 -9.90 2.26 4.77
N THR A 152 -10.20 2.55 3.52
CA THR A 152 -11.30 1.96 2.77
C THR A 152 -10.75 0.97 1.75
N GLY A 153 -11.26 -0.25 1.76
CA GLY A 153 -10.92 -1.26 0.75
C GLY A 153 -12.19 -1.84 0.16
N THR A 154 -12.35 -1.76 -1.15
CA THR A 154 -13.49 -2.35 -1.86
C THR A 154 -12.98 -3.41 -2.83
N MET A 155 -13.39 -4.67 -2.62
CA MET A 155 -13.12 -5.75 -3.56
C MET A 155 -14.42 -6.09 -4.29
N ARG A 156 -14.52 -5.71 -5.56
CA ARG A 156 -15.66 -5.99 -6.42
C ARG A 156 -15.36 -7.14 -7.35
N ILE A 157 -16.24 -8.13 -7.39
CA ILE A 157 -16.19 -9.24 -8.34
C ILE A 157 -17.46 -9.23 -9.17
N ASN A 158 -17.30 -8.83 -10.44
CA ASN A 158 -18.41 -8.71 -11.37
C ASN A 158 -18.86 -10.10 -11.88
N LYS A 159 -20.12 -10.17 -12.29
CA LYS A 159 -20.65 -11.38 -12.94
C LYS A 159 -19.81 -11.77 -14.16
N GLY A 160 -19.44 -13.05 -14.27
CA GLY A 160 -18.56 -13.54 -15.34
C GLY A 160 -17.09 -13.67 -14.94
N ALA A 161 -16.65 -13.07 -13.84
CA ALA A 161 -15.29 -13.21 -13.30
C ALA A 161 -15.08 -14.57 -12.58
N LYS A 162 -15.43 -15.67 -13.26
CA LYS A 162 -15.37 -17.04 -12.70
C LYS A 162 -13.95 -17.42 -12.29
N GLY A 163 -13.82 -18.04 -11.12
CA GLY A 163 -12.56 -18.42 -10.53
C GLY A 163 -11.73 -17.24 -10.02
N ALA A 164 -12.32 -16.05 -9.84
CA ALA A 164 -11.61 -14.93 -9.23
C ALA A 164 -11.27 -15.22 -7.76
N ASP A 165 -10.08 -14.78 -7.34
CA ASP A 165 -9.62 -14.81 -5.94
C ASP A 165 -9.32 -13.38 -5.47
N SER A 166 -10.10 -12.88 -4.52
CA SER A 166 -10.03 -11.48 -4.09
C SER A 166 -9.96 -11.37 -2.57
N ARG A 167 -8.84 -10.88 -2.04
CA ARG A 167 -8.57 -10.79 -0.60
C ARG A 167 -8.19 -9.38 -0.17
N LEU A 168 -8.74 -8.95 0.95
CA LEU A 168 -8.43 -7.66 1.58
C LEU A 168 -8.02 -7.88 3.04
N ALA A 169 -6.94 -7.26 3.48
CA ALA A 169 -6.58 -7.24 4.89
C ALA A 169 -6.10 -5.85 5.31
N GLN A 170 -6.62 -5.36 6.44
CA GLN A 170 -6.33 -4.02 6.96
C GLN A 170 -5.96 -4.10 8.44
N HIS A 171 -4.71 -3.80 8.77
CA HIS A 171 -4.20 -3.91 10.14
C HIS A 171 -3.59 -2.59 10.58
N VAL A 172 -4.12 -1.98 11.64
CA VAL A 172 -3.59 -0.72 12.20
C VAL A 172 -3.22 -0.90 13.66
N LEU A 173 -1.99 -0.51 14.00
CA LEU A 173 -1.46 -0.45 15.35
C LEU A 173 -1.54 1.00 15.88
N LEU A 174 -2.21 1.18 17.02
CA LEU A 174 -2.27 2.45 17.73
C LEU A 174 -1.21 2.46 18.84
N LEU A 175 -0.21 3.32 18.71
CA LEU A 175 0.85 3.47 19.70
C LEU A 175 0.40 4.35 20.88
N SER A 176 -0.52 5.28 20.63
CA SER A 176 -1.04 6.23 21.61
C SER A 176 -2.54 6.09 21.78
N ARG A 177 -3.06 6.40 22.97
CA ARG A 177 -4.49 6.32 23.29
C ARG A 177 -5.34 7.32 22.49
N ASP A 178 -4.74 8.44 22.09
CA ASP A 178 -5.41 9.49 21.32
C ASP A 178 -5.39 9.25 19.80
N ALA A 179 -4.60 8.29 19.32
CA ALA A 179 -4.56 7.91 17.92
C ALA A 179 -5.84 7.18 17.54
N LYS A 180 -6.33 7.39 16.31
CA LYS A 180 -7.61 6.82 15.84
C LYS A 180 -7.48 6.22 14.46
N ALA A 181 -8.04 5.03 14.26
CA ALA A 181 -8.13 4.42 12.95
C ALA A 181 -9.52 3.84 12.70
N GLU A 182 -9.99 3.98 11.47
CA GLU A 182 -11.23 3.38 10.99
C GLU A 182 -10.92 2.57 9.73
N ASN A 183 -11.29 1.30 9.74
CA ASN A 183 -11.14 0.40 8.58
C ASN A 183 -12.53 0.08 8.03
N PHE A 184 -12.72 0.31 6.74
CA PHE A 184 -13.96 0.06 6.01
C PHE A 184 -13.72 -0.95 4.87
N PRO A 185 -13.73 -2.26 5.17
CA PRO A 185 -13.65 -3.30 4.16
C PRO A 185 -15.03 -3.58 3.54
N TYR A 186 -15.10 -3.58 2.22
CA TYR A 186 -16.30 -3.88 1.44
C TYR A 186 -16.03 -5.02 0.46
N LEU A 187 -16.96 -5.97 0.38
CA LEU A 187 -17.01 -6.99 -0.66
C LEU A 187 -18.30 -6.81 -1.47
N GLU A 188 -18.16 -6.68 -2.78
CA GLU A 188 -19.28 -6.55 -3.72
C GLU A 188 -19.19 -7.70 -4.72
N ILE A 189 -19.94 -8.78 -4.48
CA ILE A 189 -19.77 -10.06 -5.21
C ILE A 189 -21.04 -10.37 -5.99
N GLU A 190 -20.93 -10.39 -7.31
CA GLU A 190 -22.01 -10.75 -8.24
C GLU A 190 -21.81 -12.13 -8.89
N GLU A 191 -20.62 -12.74 -8.75
CA GLU A 191 -20.29 -14.06 -9.28
C GLU A 191 -20.25 -15.13 -8.16
N SER A 192 -20.75 -16.32 -8.48
CA SER A 192 -20.91 -17.43 -7.55
C SER A 192 -19.66 -18.31 -7.40
N ASP A 193 -18.91 -18.49 -8.49
CA ASP A 193 -17.71 -19.32 -8.54
C ASP A 193 -16.47 -18.48 -8.26
N VAL A 194 -16.27 -18.11 -6.99
CA VAL A 194 -15.19 -17.20 -6.56
C VAL A 194 -14.65 -17.57 -5.18
N THR A 195 -13.43 -17.11 -4.89
CA THR A 195 -12.91 -17.03 -3.52
C THR A 195 -12.80 -15.56 -3.14
N ALA A 196 -13.43 -15.18 -2.03
CA ALA A 196 -13.34 -13.81 -1.53
C ALA A 196 -13.24 -13.79 -0.01
N GLY A 197 -12.51 -12.82 0.53
CA GLY A 197 -12.43 -12.64 1.98
C GLY A 197 -11.85 -11.29 2.37
N HIS A 198 -12.24 -10.82 3.55
CA HIS A 198 -11.62 -9.64 4.14
C HIS A 198 -11.27 -9.87 5.61
N ALA A 199 -10.27 -9.14 6.10
CA ALA A 199 -9.90 -9.06 7.50
C ALA A 199 -9.59 -7.61 7.86
N ALA A 200 -10.04 -7.15 9.02
CA ALA A 200 -9.72 -5.82 9.51
C ALA A 200 -9.48 -5.84 11.01
N THR A 201 -8.38 -5.23 11.46
CA THR A 201 -8.08 -5.07 12.88
C THR A 201 -7.52 -3.68 13.15
N VAL A 202 -8.03 -3.03 14.19
CA VAL A 202 -7.40 -1.88 14.82
C VAL A 202 -7.10 -2.29 16.25
N ARG A 203 -5.85 -2.20 16.68
CA ARG A 203 -5.46 -2.61 18.03
C ARG A 203 -4.49 -1.62 18.66
N PRO A 204 -4.59 -1.37 19.98
CA PRO A 204 -3.57 -0.64 20.71
C PRO A 204 -2.29 -1.47 20.82
N LEU A 205 -1.21 -0.80 21.20
CA LEU A 205 -0.01 -1.45 21.69
C LEU A 205 -0.35 -2.34 22.90
N ASP A 206 0.18 -3.55 22.90
CA ASP A 206 -0.03 -4.51 23.99
C ASP A 206 0.77 -4.08 25.23
N GLU A 207 0.06 -3.68 26.28
CA GLU A 207 0.66 -3.17 27.53
C GLU A 207 1.44 -4.28 28.28
N GLU A 208 1.06 -5.55 28.14
CA GLU A 208 1.76 -6.69 28.76
C GLU A 208 3.08 -6.96 28.03
N GLN A 209 3.07 -6.95 26.69
CA GLN A 209 4.30 -7.06 25.90
C GLN A 209 5.26 -5.89 26.17
N LEU A 210 4.72 -4.67 26.31
CA LEU A 210 5.52 -3.50 26.65
C LEU A 210 6.13 -3.63 28.05
N PHE A 211 5.34 -4.01 29.05
CA PHE A 211 5.81 -4.26 30.41
C PHE A 211 6.89 -5.34 30.43
N TYR A 212 6.68 -6.44 29.70
CA TYR A 212 7.64 -7.54 29.62
C TYR A 212 9.00 -7.06 29.09
N LEU A 213 9.03 -6.34 27.97
CA LEU A 213 10.28 -5.81 27.40
C LEU A 213 10.99 -4.85 28.36
N ARG A 214 10.22 -3.97 29.03
CA ARG A 214 10.77 -3.06 30.03
C ARG A 214 11.36 -3.78 31.24
N SER A 215 10.72 -4.85 31.71
CA SER A 215 11.24 -5.67 32.81
C SER A 215 12.57 -6.36 32.48
N ARG A 216 12.89 -6.50 31.18
CA ARG A 216 14.16 -7.03 30.68
C ARG A 216 15.22 -5.94 30.43
N GLY A 217 14.97 -4.71 30.88
CA GLY A 217 15.93 -3.61 30.86
C GLY A 217 15.85 -2.69 29.65
N LEU A 218 14.91 -2.89 28.74
CA LEU A 218 14.68 -1.94 27.64
C LEU A 218 14.04 -0.66 28.17
N GLY A 219 14.54 0.49 27.71
CA GLY A 219 13.86 1.76 27.93
C GLY A 219 12.47 1.77 27.27
N GLU A 220 11.54 2.57 27.78
CA GLU A 220 10.16 2.58 27.26
C GLU A 220 10.09 2.89 25.76
N GLN A 221 10.84 3.88 25.29
CA GLN A 221 10.90 4.23 23.87
C GLN A 221 11.48 3.10 23.02
N GLU A 222 12.51 2.42 23.52
CA GLU A 222 13.13 1.29 22.81
C GLU A 222 12.20 0.07 22.75
N ALA A 223 11.48 -0.21 23.83
CA ALA A 223 10.49 -1.27 23.89
C ALA A 223 9.32 -1.01 22.91
N ARG A 224 8.78 0.21 22.89
CA ARG A 224 7.73 0.62 21.94
C ARG A 224 8.21 0.50 20.48
N ARG A 225 9.42 0.98 20.17
CA ARG A 225 10.03 0.83 18.84
C ARG A 225 10.20 -0.63 18.45
N THR A 226 10.61 -1.49 19.39
CA THR A 226 10.76 -2.94 19.17
C THR A 226 9.42 -3.57 18.79
N LEU A 227 8.34 -3.26 19.51
CA LEU A 227 7.00 -3.78 19.21
C LEU A 227 6.45 -3.27 17.88
N LEU A 228 6.68 -1.99 17.55
CA LEU A 228 6.37 -1.42 16.23
C LEU A 228 7.07 -2.21 15.13
N MET A 229 8.39 -2.40 15.25
CA MET A 229 9.16 -3.12 14.24
C MET A 229 8.70 -4.58 14.12
N ALA A 230 8.40 -5.24 15.24
CA ALA A 230 7.86 -6.60 15.25
C ALA A 230 6.51 -6.68 14.51
N PHE A 231 5.64 -5.68 14.65
CA PHE A 231 4.38 -5.59 13.92
C PHE A 231 4.58 -5.46 12.41
N LEU A 232 5.55 -4.66 11.95
CA LEU A 232 5.80 -4.44 10.52
C LEU A 232 6.67 -5.52 9.86
N THR A 233 7.46 -6.27 10.63
CA THR A 233 8.45 -7.24 10.12
C THR A 233 7.88 -8.30 9.17
N PRO A 234 6.76 -8.99 9.49
CA PRO A 234 6.21 -10.01 8.59
C PRO A 234 5.94 -9.47 7.18
N PHE A 235 5.60 -8.19 7.08
CA PHE A 235 5.24 -7.52 5.82
C PHE A 235 6.45 -6.98 5.09
N ILE A 236 7.41 -6.43 5.81
CA ILE A 236 8.65 -5.93 5.19
C ILE A 236 9.49 -7.12 4.68
N SER A 237 9.55 -8.22 5.42
CA SER A 237 10.44 -9.36 5.13
C SER A 237 10.22 -10.07 3.78
N VAL A 238 9.05 -9.91 3.17
CA VAL A 238 8.71 -10.52 1.86
C VAL A 238 9.08 -9.64 0.65
N LEU A 239 9.57 -8.42 0.90
CA LEU A 239 10.00 -7.47 -0.14
C LEU A 239 11.46 -7.72 -0.53
N ASP A 240 11.92 -7.13 -1.63
CA ASP A 240 13.35 -7.17 -1.97
C ASP A 240 14.19 -6.37 -0.95
N LYS A 241 15.45 -6.77 -0.77
CA LYS A 241 16.32 -6.22 0.28
C LYS A 241 16.48 -4.69 0.19
N GLN A 242 16.56 -4.13 -1.01
CA GLN A 242 16.73 -2.68 -1.20
C GLN A 242 15.48 -1.94 -0.74
N THR A 243 14.29 -2.43 -1.09
CA THR A 243 13.02 -1.88 -0.61
C THR A 243 12.89 -2.03 0.91
N GLN A 244 13.28 -3.17 1.49
CA GLN A 244 13.26 -3.37 2.94
C GLN A 244 14.10 -2.32 3.68
N GLU A 245 15.37 -2.16 3.29
CA GLU A 245 16.29 -1.21 3.91
C GLU A 245 15.74 0.22 3.83
N ARG A 246 15.15 0.59 2.69
CA ARG A 246 14.57 1.92 2.49
C ARG A 246 13.33 2.16 3.37
N ILE A 247 12.44 1.19 3.49
CA ILE A 247 11.26 1.26 4.37
C ILE A 247 11.69 1.41 5.83
N ILE A 248 12.62 0.57 6.28
CA ILE A 248 13.13 0.60 7.65
C ILE A 248 13.77 1.96 7.94
N ALA A 249 14.56 2.51 7.02
CA ALA A 249 15.18 3.82 7.17
C ALA A 249 14.14 4.94 7.31
N LEU A 250 13.05 4.90 6.52
CA LEU A 250 11.97 5.89 6.59
C LEU A 250 11.20 5.82 7.91
N ILE A 251 10.85 4.61 8.36
CA ILE A 251 10.17 4.39 9.64
C ILE A 251 11.05 4.86 10.79
N LYS A 252 12.34 4.51 10.77
CA LYS A 252 13.32 4.93 11.78
C LYS A 252 13.41 6.46 11.86
N LYS A 253 13.59 7.12 10.71
CA LYS A 253 13.65 8.59 10.65
C LYS A 253 12.36 9.22 11.19
N LYS A 254 11.20 8.67 10.85
CA LYS A 254 9.90 9.15 11.33
C LYS A 254 9.76 8.99 12.85
N TRP A 255 10.22 7.86 13.39
CA TRP A 255 10.27 7.59 14.82
C TRP A 255 11.16 8.58 15.56
N GLU A 256 12.40 8.80 15.11
CA GLU A 256 13.35 9.71 15.74
C GLU A 256 12.79 11.14 15.83
N HIS A 257 12.22 11.65 14.73
CA HIS A 257 11.56 12.97 14.73
C HIS A 257 10.33 13.08 15.62
N ALA A 258 9.66 11.96 15.92
CA ALA A 258 8.48 11.96 16.78
C ALA A 258 8.85 11.94 18.27
N VAL A 259 9.99 11.33 18.63
CA VAL A 259 10.47 11.26 20.02
C VAL A 259 11.16 12.56 20.44
N GLU A 260 11.72 13.32 19.50
CA GLU A 260 12.38 14.62 19.76
C GLU A 260 11.41 15.80 20.02
N ARG A 261 10.09 15.60 19.86
CA ARG A 261 9.05 16.63 20.00
C ARG A 261 8.13 16.35 21.17
#